data_AF-A0A945QFP1-F1
#
_entry.id   AF-A0A945QFP1-F1
#
_cell.length_a   1.000
_cell.length_b   1.000
_cell.length_c   1.000
_cell.angle_alpha   90.00
_cell.angle_beta   90.00
_cell.angle_gamma   90.00
#
_symmetry.space_group_name_H-M   'P 1'
#
loop_
_entity.id
_entity.type
_entity.pdbx_description
1 polymer ?
#
loop_
_entity_poly.entity_id
_entity_poly.type
_entity_poly.pdbx_seq_one_letter_code
_entity_poly.pdbx_strand_id
1 'polypeptide(L)'
;MKNNFKSKIIVISFFAFVVSIYSASYFYTKNNNERLLASPRIVMLVGAEAEKNDQLLELTDDQRRDDIRLLNAEKKLFVLSQTQFNDGITDIIEYYAGQYIGEKLTVADCMDYSEKLERAMIKTENKALKSSWIFSACGLIP
;
A
#
# COMPACT_ATOMS: atom_id res chain seq x y z
N MET A 1 32.70 36.24 -35.96
CA MET A 1 31.69 35.78 -34.99
C MET A 1 32.26 34.63 -34.18
N LYS A 2 32.62 34.84 -32.90
CA LYS A 2 33.10 33.77 -32.02
C LYS A 2 31.98 32.76 -31.80
N ASN A 3 32.29 31.47 -31.93
CA ASN A 3 31.37 30.34 -31.93
C ASN A 3 30.50 30.27 -30.66
N ASN A 4 29.30 30.84 -30.71
CA ASN A 4 28.23 30.65 -29.71
C ASN A 4 27.65 29.22 -29.73
N PHE A 5 28.15 28.34 -30.60
CA PHE A 5 27.69 26.97 -30.75
C PHE A 5 27.88 26.14 -29.46
N LYS A 6 29.03 26.29 -28.78
CA LYS A 6 29.29 25.62 -27.49
C LYS A 6 28.31 26.06 -26.40
N SER A 7 28.01 27.36 -26.31
CA SER A 7 27.06 27.90 -25.32
C SER A 7 25.63 27.43 -25.60
N LYS A 8 25.22 27.35 -26.87
CA LYS A 8 23.89 26.84 -27.25
C LYS A 8 23.73 25.37 -26.93
N ILE A 9 24.75 24.54 -27.18
CA ILE A 9 24.73 23.11 -26.83
C ILE A 9 24.59 22.94 -25.32
N ILE A 10 25.37 23.68 -24.52
CA ILE A 10 25.29 23.60 -23.05
C ILE A 10 23.91 23.98 -22.53
N VAL A 11 23.29 25.03 -23.07
CA VAL A 11 21.94 25.45 -22.68
C VAL A 11 20.89 24.40 -23.06
N ILE A 12 20.96 23.82 -24.27
CA ILE A 12 20.05 22.75 -24.70
C ILE A 12 20.20 21.50 -23.82
N SER A 13 21.44 21.10 -23.51
CA SER A 13 21.71 19.97 -22.62
C SER A 13 21.21 20.23 -21.20
N PHE A 14 21.33 21.46 -20.69
CA PHE A 14 20.80 21.84 -19.38
C PHE A 14 19.27 21.81 -19.36
N PHE A 15 18.61 22.32 -20.39
CA PHE A 15 17.14 22.23 -20.51
C PHE A 15 16.67 20.78 -20.58
N ALA A 16 17.34 19.94 -21.37
CA ALA A 16 17.00 18.51 -21.46
C ALA A 16 17.19 17.79 -20.10
N PHE A 17 18.25 18.13 -19.35
CA PHE A 17 18.50 17.61 -18.01
C PHE A 17 17.43 18.05 -17.00
N VAL A 18 17.06 19.33 -16.99
CA VAL A 18 16.00 19.84 -16.10
C VAL A 18 14.66 19.21 -16.42
N VAL A 19 14.28 19.13 -17.71
CA VAL A 19 13.02 18.51 -18.14
C VAL A 19 12.98 17.03 -17.80
N SER A 20 14.07 16.28 -18.02
CA SER A 20 14.12 14.85 -17.68
C SER A 20 14.02 14.61 -16.16
N ILE A 21 14.70 15.40 -15.33
CA ILE A 21 14.60 15.29 -13.87
C ILE A 21 13.20 15.67 -13.38
N TYR A 22 12.64 16.78 -13.86
CA TYR A 22 11.29 17.20 -13.46
C TYR A 22 10.24 16.20 -13.90
N SER A 23 10.34 15.69 -15.12
CA SER A 23 9.41 14.67 -15.63
C SER A 23 9.53 13.38 -14.82
N ALA A 24 10.75 12.89 -14.60
CA ALA A 24 10.98 11.68 -13.80
C ALA A 24 10.46 11.84 -12.37
N SER A 25 10.71 12.99 -11.75
CA SER A 25 10.20 13.31 -10.41
C SER A 25 8.67 13.36 -10.39
N TYR A 26 8.06 14.05 -11.36
CA TYR A 26 6.60 14.15 -11.49
C TYR A 26 5.94 12.78 -11.67
N PHE A 27 6.44 11.95 -12.59
CA PHE A 27 5.92 10.60 -12.81
C PHE A 27 6.17 9.69 -11.60
N TYR A 28 7.30 9.83 -10.91
CA TYR A 28 7.57 9.10 -9.68
C TYR A 28 6.56 9.44 -8.58
N THR A 29 6.27 10.74 -8.35
CA THR A 29 5.24 11.17 -7.40
C THR A 29 3.84 10.77 -7.83
N LYS A 30 3.50 10.89 -9.12
CA LYS A 30 2.18 10.51 -9.63
C LYS A 30 1.93 9.01 -9.45
N ASN A 31 2.88 8.17 -9.81
CA ASN A 31 2.75 6.72 -9.74
C ASN A 31 2.69 6.22 -8.29
N ASN A 32 3.45 6.84 -7.37
CA ASN A 32 3.33 6.54 -5.94
C ASN A 32 1.98 7.00 -5.36
N ASN A 33 1.48 8.17 -5.75
CA ASN A 33 0.17 8.65 -5.32
C ASN A 33 -0.96 7.77 -5.89
N GLU A 34 -0.87 7.35 -7.15
CA GLU A 34 -1.82 6.41 -7.75
C GLU A 34 -1.76 5.04 -7.07
N ARG A 35 -0.58 4.57 -6.66
CA ARG A 35 -0.42 3.32 -5.89
C ARG A 35 -0.98 3.42 -4.47
N LEU A 36 -0.84 4.58 -3.83
CA LEU A 36 -1.45 4.87 -2.53
C LEU A 36 -2.98 4.97 -2.63
N LEU A 37 -3.50 5.49 -3.75
CA LEU A 37 -4.94 5.52 -4.04
C LEU A 37 -5.50 4.15 -4.42
N ALA A 38 -4.66 3.25 -4.97
CA ALA A 38 -5.02 1.87 -5.27
C ALA A 38 -5.02 0.96 -4.03
N SER A 39 -4.30 1.35 -2.98
CA SER A 39 -4.27 0.60 -1.73
C SER A 39 -5.63 0.68 -1.02
N PRO A 40 -6.08 -0.40 -0.35
CA PRO A 40 -7.34 -0.38 0.36
C PRO A 40 -7.27 0.59 1.55
N ARG A 41 -8.41 1.21 1.85
CA ARG A 41 -8.59 2.13 2.99
C ARG A 41 -8.89 1.35 4.26
N ILE A 42 -9.78 0.37 4.18
CA ILE A 42 -10.12 -0.55 5.26
C ILE A 42 -9.98 -1.98 4.76
N VAL A 43 -9.41 -2.85 5.59
CA VAL A 43 -9.33 -4.28 5.34
C VAL A 43 -10.01 -5.04 6.47
N MET A 44 -10.69 -6.13 6.13
CA MET A 44 -11.35 -7.02 7.07
C MET A 44 -10.89 -8.45 6.84
N LEU A 45 -10.41 -9.10 7.89
CA LEU A 45 -10.07 -10.51 7.94
C LEU A 45 -11.18 -11.29 8.67
N VAL A 46 -11.63 -12.37 8.06
CA VAL A 46 -12.46 -13.39 8.70
C VAL A 46 -11.53 -14.39 9.40
N GLY A 47 -11.46 -14.31 10.72
CA GLY A 47 -10.57 -15.11 11.55
C GLY A 47 -9.92 -14.32 12.68
N ALA A 48 -9.06 -15.00 13.45
CA ALA A 48 -8.29 -14.38 14.51
C ALA A 48 -7.01 -13.75 13.95
N GLU A 49 -6.83 -12.46 14.22
CA GLU A 49 -5.63 -11.71 13.82
C GLU A 49 -4.33 -12.31 14.37
N ALA A 50 -4.30 -12.67 15.66
CA ALA A 50 -3.08 -13.16 16.31
C ALA A 50 -2.54 -14.42 15.61
N GLU A 51 -3.42 -15.39 15.35
CA GLU A 51 -3.08 -16.62 14.64
C GLU A 51 -2.52 -16.32 13.24
N LYS A 52 -3.09 -15.33 12.55
CA LYS A 52 -2.61 -14.97 11.20
C LYS A 52 -1.27 -14.25 11.24
N ASN A 53 -1.06 -13.34 12.18
CA ASN A 53 0.22 -12.66 12.37
C ASN A 53 1.34 -13.64 12.71
N ASP A 54 1.09 -14.61 13.59
CA ASP A 54 2.06 -15.64 13.95
C ASP A 54 2.50 -16.45 12.72
N GLN A 55 1.54 -16.83 11.87
CA GLN A 55 1.85 -17.53 10.61
C GLN A 55 2.70 -16.68 9.66
N LEU A 56 2.38 -15.39 9.51
CA LEU A 56 3.07 -14.51 8.56
C LEU A 56 4.49 -14.14 8.99
N LEU A 57 4.79 -14.14 10.30
CA LEU A 57 6.11 -13.87 10.84
C LEU A 57 7.17 -14.86 10.35
N GLU A 58 6.77 -16.10 10.10
CA GLU A 58 7.66 -17.17 9.64
C GLU A 58 7.92 -17.13 8.12
N LEU A 59 7.11 -16.38 7.37
CA LEU A 59 7.15 -16.34 5.91
C LEU A 59 8.07 -15.25 5.35
N THR A 60 8.63 -15.52 4.17
CA THR A 60 9.31 -14.51 3.36
C THR A 60 8.30 -13.49 2.80
N ASP A 61 8.79 -12.32 2.35
CA ASP A 61 7.91 -11.27 1.83
C ASP A 61 7.06 -11.74 0.63
N ASP A 62 7.63 -12.57 -0.25
CA ASP A 62 6.90 -13.15 -1.39
C ASP A 62 5.83 -14.15 -0.95
N GLN A 63 6.15 -15.00 0.02
CA GLN A 63 5.19 -15.97 0.57
C GLN A 63 4.04 -15.28 1.30
N ARG A 64 4.32 -14.23 2.08
CA ARG A 64 3.26 -13.42 2.71
C ARG A 64 2.32 -12.83 1.67
N ARG A 65 2.86 -12.34 0.56
CA ARG A 65 2.04 -11.79 -0.54
C ARG A 65 1.13 -12.82 -1.15
N ASP A 66 1.64 -14.00 -1.43
CA ASP A 66 0.85 -15.05 -2.06
C ASP A 66 -0.21 -15.59 -1.10
N ASP A 67 0.09 -15.67 0.20
CA ASP A 67 -0.86 -16.05 1.25
C ASP A 67 -1.99 -15.00 1.42
N ILE A 68 -1.68 -13.71 1.41
CA ILE A 68 -2.71 -12.64 1.42
C ILE A 68 -3.60 -12.69 0.19
N ARG A 69 -3.03 -12.94 -0.99
CA ARG A 69 -3.81 -13.11 -2.23
C ARG A 69 -4.74 -14.32 -2.16
N LEU A 70 -4.27 -15.41 -1.56
CA LEU A 70 -5.09 -16.59 -1.34
C LEU A 70 -6.26 -16.30 -0.40
N LEU A 71 -6.03 -15.57 0.71
CA LEU A 71 -7.12 -15.16 1.61
C LEU A 71 -8.20 -14.32 0.91
N ASN A 72 -7.79 -13.45 -0.01
CA ASN A 72 -8.73 -12.68 -0.83
C ASN A 72 -9.52 -13.62 -1.78
N ALA A 73 -8.84 -14.54 -2.46
CA ALA A 73 -9.48 -15.51 -3.35
C ALA A 73 -10.45 -16.45 -2.63
N GLU A 74 -10.15 -16.82 -1.38
CA GLU A 74 -10.98 -17.64 -0.50
C GLU A 74 -12.13 -16.88 0.16
N LYS A 75 -12.28 -15.58 -0.13
CA LYS A 75 -13.27 -14.68 0.52
C LYS A 75 -13.14 -14.65 2.04
N LYS A 76 -11.90 -14.73 2.54
CA LYS A 76 -11.56 -14.52 3.96
C LYS A 76 -11.01 -13.12 4.21
N LEU A 77 -10.61 -12.42 3.17
CA LEU A 77 -10.15 -11.05 3.23
C LEU A 77 -11.06 -10.18 2.36
N PHE A 78 -11.55 -9.09 2.93
CA PHE A 78 -12.40 -8.12 2.25
C PHE A 78 -11.76 -6.75 2.37
N VAL A 79 -12.04 -5.89 1.39
CA VAL A 79 -11.42 -4.57 1.31
C VAL A 79 -12.43 -3.50 0.93
N LEU A 80 -12.26 -2.31 1.50
CA LEU A 80 -12.88 -1.08 1.00
C LEU A 80 -11.79 -0.20 0.40
N SER A 81 -12.03 0.24 -0.83
CA SER A 81 -11.19 1.24 -1.49
C SER A 81 -11.34 2.62 -0.88
N GLN A 82 -10.37 3.51 -1.13
CA GLN A 82 -10.46 4.92 -0.75
C GLN A 82 -11.71 5.61 -1.34
N THR A 83 -12.09 5.28 -2.57
CA THR A 83 -13.28 5.85 -3.23
C THR A 83 -14.56 5.48 -2.50
N GLN A 84 -14.75 4.19 -2.20
CA GLN A 84 -15.93 3.73 -1.45
C GLN A 84 -16.01 4.38 -0.06
N PHE A 85 -14.88 4.52 0.62
CA PHE A 85 -14.83 5.21 1.91
C PHE A 85 -15.22 6.68 1.78
N ASN A 86 -14.72 7.39 0.76
CA ASN A 86 -15.07 8.78 0.48
C ASN A 86 -16.56 8.95 0.09
N ASP A 87 -17.15 7.92 -0.51
CA ASP A 87 -18.58 7.87 -0.86
C ASP A 87 -19.48 7.55 0.36
N GLY A 88 -18.89 7.39 1.55
CA GLY A 88 -19.61 7.21 2.83
C GLY A 88 -19.69 5.77 3.33
N ILE A 89 -19.08 4.81 2.63
CA ILE A 89 -19.04 3.40 3.07
C ILE A 89 -17.89 3.24 4.06
N THR A 90 -18.16 3.53 5.34
CA THR A 90 -17.14 3.46 6.41
C THR A 90 -17.19 2.16 7.20
N ASP A 91 -18.33 1.47 7.21
CA ASP A 91 -18.50 0.18 7.88
C ASP A 91 -18.37 -0.98 6.89
N ILE A 92 -17.20 -1.62 6.90
CA ILE A 92 -16.91 -2.78 6.05
C ILE A 92 -17.75 -4.01 6.39
N ILE A 93 -18.17 -4.16 7.65
CA ILE A 93 -18.96 -5.29 8.12
C ILE A 93 -20.38 -5.17 7.56
N GLU A 94 -20.96 -3.98 7.64
CA GLU A 94 -22.27 -3.68 7.06
C GLU A 94 -22.24 -3.79 5.54
N TYR A 95 -21.21 -3.24 4.88
CA TYR A 95 -21.09 -3.27 3.43
C TYR A 95 -21.03 -4.69 2.84
N TYR A 96 -20.38 -5.61 3.56
CA TYR A 96 -20.27 -7.02 3.19
C TYR A 96 -21.30 -7.92 3.90
N ALA A 97 -22.35 -7.35 4.49
CA ALA A 97 -23.40 -8.12 5.13
C ALA A 97 -23.99 -9.17 4.16
N GLY A 98 -23.91 -10.45 4.55
CA GLY A 98 -24.39 -11.58 3.75
C GLY A 98 -23.36 -12.21 2.80
N GLN A 99 -22.14 -11.67 2.71
CA GLN A 99 -21.06 -12.28 1.90
C GLN A 99 -20.06 -13.10 2.72
N TYR A 100 -20.02 -12.93 4.04
CA TYR A 100 -19.13 -13.66 4.94
C TYR A 100 -19.91 -14.53 5.94
N ILE A 101 -19.29 -15.64 6.36
CA ILE A 101 -19.81 -16.56 7.37
C ILE A 101 -18.66 -16.85 8.34
N GLY A 102 -18.70 -16.26 9.54
CA GLY A 102 -17.66 -16.46 10.55
C GLY A 102 -17.93 -15.71 11.85
N GLU A 103 -17.42 -16.24 12.96
CA GLU A 103 -17.67 -15.69 14.31
C GLU A 103 -16.58 -14.70 14.77
N LYS A 104 -15.42 -14.68 14.10
CA LYS A 104 -14.31 -13.77 14.42
C LYS A 104 -14.02 -12.88 13.22
N LEU A 105 -14.04 -11.57 13.44
CA LEU A 105 -13.71 -10.56 12.45
C LEU A 105 -12.63 -9.67 13.04
N THR A 106 -11.60 -9.39 12.24
CA THR A 106 -10.63 -8.34 12.55
C THR A 106 -10.69 -7.29 11.46
N VAL A 107 -10.91 -6.04 11.84
CA VAL A 107 -10.97 -4.89 10.93
C VAL A 107 -9.78 -3.98 11.21
N ALA A 108 -9.17 -3.47 10.15
CA ALA A 108 -8.05 -2.54 10.25
C ALA A 108 -8.18 -1.40 9.23
N ASP A 109 -7.84 -0.19 9.68
CA ASP A 109 -7.70 0.99 8.84
C ASP A 109 -6.23 1.10 8.37
N CYS A 110 -6.02 1.04 7.06
CA CYS A 110 -4.68 1.04 6.48
C CYS A 110 -3.89 2.34 6.71
N MET A 111 -4.54 3.48 6.94
CA MET A 111 -3.82 4.72 7.28
C MET A 111 -3.36 4.72 8.73
N ASP A 112 -4.21 4.29 9.68
CA ASP A 112 -3.82 4.23 11.10
C ASP A 112 -2.58 3.33 11.29
N TYR A 113 -2.53 2.22 10.55
CA TYR A 113 -1.37 1.33 10.57
C TYR A 113 -0.16 1.89 9.83
N SER A 114 -0.35 2.64 8.75
CA SER A 114 0.75 3.33 8.06
C SER A 114 1.39 4.38 8.97
N GLU A 115 0.59 5.14 9.72
CA GLU A 115 1.10 6.09 10.72
C GLU A 115 1.87 5.38 11.85
N LYS A 116 1.38 4.23 12.33
CA LYS A 116 2.10 3.44 13.35
C LYS A 116 3.46 2.97 12.83
N LEU A 117 3.55 2.57 11.56
CA LEU A 117 4.82 2.17 10.95
C LEU A 117 5.80 3.35 10.83
N GLU A 118 5.33 4.52 10.44
CA GLU A 118 6.16 5.74 10.38
C GLU A 118 6.74 6.10 11.75
N ARG A 119 5.94 5.91 12.81
CA ARG A 119 6.37 6.16 14.20
C ARG A 119 7.32 5.09 14.74
N ALA A 120 7.38 3.89 14.14
CA ALA A 120 8.23 2.80 14.59
C ALA A 120 9.70 3.05 14.24
N MET A 121 10.40 3.73 15.16
CA MET A 121 11.82 4.09 15.03
C MET A 121 12.76 2.90 15.28
N ILE A 122 12.29 1.83 15.93
CA ILE A 122 13.11 0.66 16.26
C ILE A 122 13.03 -0.36 15.11
N LYS A 123 14.19 -0.81 14.61
CA LYS A 123 14.29 -1.74 13.46
C LYS A 123 13.52 -3.05 13.67
N THR A 124 13.53 -3.59 14.88
CA THR A 124 12.82 -4.83 15.23
C THR A 124 11.30 -4.64 15.19
N GLU A 125 10.79 -3.55 15.75
CA GLU A 125 9.37 -3.19 15.72
C GLU A 125 8.89 -2.93 14.29
N ASN A 126 9.70 -2.20 13.49
CA ASN A 126 9.40 -1.95 12.09
C ASN A 126 9.30 -3.25 11.29
N LYS A 127 10.20 -4.21 11.53
CA LYS A 127 10.16 -5.54 10.89
C LYS A 127 8.93 -6.34 11.33
N ALA A 128 8.59 -6.32 12.61
CA ALA A 128 7.39 -6.99 13.14
C ALA A 128 6.11 -6.39 12.55
N LEU A 129 5.99 -5.06 12.51
CA LEU A 129 4.85 -4.37 11.91
C LEU A 129 4.72 -4.67 10.41
N LYS A 130 5.85 -4.71 9.67
CA LYS A 130 5.86 -5.08 8.25
C LYS A 130 5.51 -6.54 7.97
N SER A 131 5.62 -7.41 8.96
CA SER A 131 5.23 -8.82 8.85
C SER A 131 3.81 -9.09 9.34
N SER A 132 3.11 -8.08 9.86
CA SER A 132 1.69 -8.20 10.19
C SER A 132 0.82 -8.45 8.95
N TRP A 133 -0.30 -9.12 9.15
CA TRP A 133 -1.31 -9.33 8.10
C TRP A 133 -1.87 -8.01 7.60
N ILE A 134 -2.01 -7.02 8.48
CA ILE A 134 -2.56 -5.70 8.14
C ILE A 134 -1.64 -5.01 7.16
N PHE A 135 -0.35 -4.92 7.46
CA PHE A 135 0.61 -4.29 6.54
C PHE A 135 0.70 -5.07 5.22
N SER A 136 0.70 -6.40 5.31
CA SER A 136 0.73 -7.26 4.13
C SER A 136 -0.53 -7.06 3.26
N ALA A 137 -1.71 -6.93 3.87
CA ALA A 137 -2.97 -6.65 3.16
C ALA A 137 -3.03 -5.23 2.59
N CYS A 138 -2.66 -4.22 3.37
CA CYS A 138 -2.70 -2.82 2.96
C CYS A 138 -1.69 -2.47 1.85
N GLY A 139 -0.56 -3.19 1.77
CA GLY A 139 0.50 -2.91 0.80
C GLY A 139 0.48 -3.76 -0.49
N LEU A 140 -0.32 -4.84 -0.55
CA LEU A 140 -0.24 -5.83 -1.62
C LEU A 140 -1.57 -6.11 -2.35
N ILE A 141 -2.67 -5.51 -1.91
CA ILE A 141 -3.94 -5.53 -2.63
C ILE A 141 -3.97 -4.24 -3.46
N PRO A 142 -3.70 -4.30 -4.78
CA PRO A 142 -3.90 -3.18 -5.68
C PRO A 142 -5.38 -2.95 -6.00
#